data_AF-A0A2N6A476-F1
#
_entry.id   AF-A0A2N6A476-F1
#
_cell.length_a   1.000
_cell.length_b   1.000
_cell.length_c   1.000
_cell.angle_alpha   90.00
_cell.angle_beta   90.00
_cell.angle_gamma   90.00
#
_symmetry.space_group_name_H-M   'P 1'
#
loop_
_entity.id
_entity.type
_entity.pdbx_description
1 polymer ?
#
loop_
_entity_poly.entity_id
_entity_poly.type
_entity_poly.pdbx_seq_one_letter_code
_entity_poly.pdbx_strand_id
1 'polypeptide(L)'
;MIKYVTYIFAIALLFSGCSTDTPKSGEVMQIVKLRTSLSDEEFLKIAHEREPGFAANPAIIQKYYIKLDEPGYYGGVYIWESAEALQEFKQSE
;
A
#
# COMPACT_ATOMS: atom_id res chain seq x y z
N MET A 1 -11.71 -17.84 -7.60
CA MET A 1 -10.35 -17.97 -8.17
C MET A 1 -9.64 -16.62 -7.95
N ILE A 2 -8.86 -16.53 -6.88
CA ILE A 2 -8.27 -15.28 -6.39
C ILE A 2 -7.07 -14.93 -7.28
N LYS A 3 -7.30 -14.17 -8.35
CA LYS A 3 -6.24 -13.71 -9.26
C LYS A 3 -5.37 -12.59 -8.65
N TYR A 4 -5.82 -11.96 -7.56
CA TYR A 4 -5.22 -10.74 -7.01
C TYR A 4 -4.18 -10.97 -5.91
N VAL A 5 -4.29 -12.04 -5.12
CA VAL A 5 -3.23 -12.44 -4.17
C VAL A 5 -1.93 -12.76 -4.91
N THR A 6 -2.01 -13.33 -6.11
CA THR A 6 -0.86 -13.58 -6.98
C THR A 6 -0.21 -12.29 -7.48
N TYR A 7 -1.00 -11.22 -7.73
CA TYR A 7 -0.47 -9.94 -8.22
C TYR A 7 0.16 -9.07 -7.11
N ILE A 8 -0.39 -9.12 -5.89
CA ILE A 8 0.22 -8.48 -4.72
C ILE A 8 1.62 -9.07 -4.45
N PHE A 9 1.77 -10.40 -4.59
CA PHE A 9 3.08 -11.04 -4.54
C PHE A 9 3.99 -10.65 -5.71
N ALA A 10 3.47 -10.49 -6.92
CA ALA A 10 4.28 -10.13 -8.10
C ALA A 10 4.90 -8.72 -8.00
N ILE A 11 4.19 -7.74 -7.44
CA ILE A 11 4.73 -6.38 -7.23
C ILE A 11 5.82 -6.39 -6.15
N ALA A 12 5.63 -7.14 -5.06
CA ALA A 12 6.64 -7.26 -4.00
C ALA A 12 7.93 -7.96 -4.48
N LEU A 13 7.84 -8.89 -5.44
CA LEU A 13 8.99 -9.69 -5.90
C LEU A 13 9.89 -9.01 -6.94
N LEU A 14 9.50 -7.86 -7.52
CA LEU A 14 10.36 -7.13 -8.46
C LEU A 14 11.39 -6.22 -7.76
N PHE A 15 11.31 -6.05 -6.43
CA PHE A 15 12.26 -5.29 -5.63
C PHE A 15 13.38 -6.15 -5.02
N SER A 16 13.74 -7.27 -5.65
CA SER A 16 14.89 -8.07 -5.22
C SER A 16 16.22 -7.46 -5.66
N GLY A 17 16.45 -6.19 -5.32
CA GLY A 17 17.79 -5.66 -5.13
C GLY A 17 18.17 -5.93 -3.67
N CYS A 18 19.22 -6.71 -3.43
CA CYS A 18 19.77 -6.96 -2.10
C CYS A 18 20.01 -5.63 -1.38
N SER A 19 19.10 -5.21 -0.49
CA SER A 19 19.39 -4.21 0.53
C SER A 19 20.02 -4.95 1.70
N THR A 20 21.21 -4.51 2.11
CA THR A 20 21.90 -4.94 3.33
C THR A 20 21.30 -4.32 4.60
N ASP A 21 20.07 -3.81 4.51
CA ASP A 21 19.38 -3.18 5.62
C ASP A 21 18.58 -4.23 6.38
N THR A 22 18.78 -4.24 7.70
CA THR A 22 17.97 -5.02 8.64
C THR A 22 16.49 -4.78 8.33
N PRO A 23 15.64 -5.83 8.21
CA PRO A 23 14.22 -5.64 7.92
C PRO A 23 13.61 -4.71 8.98
N LYS A 24 13.18 -3.51 8.56
CA LYS A 24 12.51 -2.55 9.43
C LYS A 24 11.21 -3.17 9.93
N SER A 25 11.07 -3.29 11.25
CA SER A 25 9.82 -3.72 11.89
C SER A 25 8.87 -2.52 11.93
N GLY A 26 7.62 -2.71 11.51
CA GLY A 26 6.61 -1.66 11.59
C GLY A 26 5.82 -1.74 12.89
N GLU A 27 5.70 -0.61 13.57
CA GLU A 27 4.99 -0.52 14.84
C GLU A 27 3.47 -0.35 14.65
N VAL A 28 3.04 0.24 13.53
CA VAL A 28 1.62 0.57 13.30
C VAL A 28 1.13 0.05 11.96
N MET A 29 0.07 -0.76 12.01
CA MET A 29 -0.68 -1.19 10.83
C MET A 29 -1.96 -0.36 10.71
N GLN A 30 -2.07 0.43 9.64
CA GLN A 30 -3.27 1.19 9.32
C GLN A 30 -4.03 0.50 8.19
N ILE A 31 -5.32 0.25 8.41
CA ILE A 31 -6.22 -0.27 7.38
C ILE A 31 -7.22 0.83 7.04
N VAL A 32 -7.28 1.18 5.76
CA VAL A 32 -8.23 2.15 5.21
C VAL A 32 -9.19 1.40 4.32
N LYS A 33 -10.50 1.55 4.56
CA LYS A 33 -11.55 1.11 3.62
C LYS A 33 -11.98 2.31 2.80
N LEU A 34 -11.96 2.18 1.48
CA LEU A 34 -12.38 3.22 0.54
C LEU A 34 -13.46 2.70 -0.39
N ARG A 35 -14.36 3.59 -0.80
CA ARG A 35 -15.37 3.33 -1.83
C ARG A 35 -15.07 4.21 -3.03
N THR A 36 -15.16 3.65 -4.24
CA THR A 36 -14.94 4.36 -5.49
C THR A 36 -15.95 3.93 -6.54
N SER A 37 -16.24 4.83 -7.49
CA SER A 37 -17.02 4.55 -8.70
C SER A 37 -16.15 4.15 -9.88
N LEU A 38 -14.82 4.17 -9.72
CA LEU A 38 -13.87 3.76 -10.75
C LEU A 38 -13.96 2.26 -11.02
N SER A 39 -13.63 1.87 -12.25
CA SER A 39 -13.40 0.45 -12.58
C SER A 39 -12.12 -0.07 -11.90
N ASP A 40 -11.99 -1.40 -11.80
CA ASP A 40 -10.79 -2.04 -11.29
C ASP A 40 -9.51 -1.59 -12.02
N GLU A 41 -9.59 -1.45 -13.34
CA GLU A 41 -8.45 -1.08 -14.19
C GLU A 41 -8.01 0.37 -13.95
N GLU A 42 -8.96 1.30 -13.88
CA GLU A 42 -8.68 2.70 -13.57
C GLU A 42 -8.13 2.86 -12.16
N PHE A 43 -8.68 2.14 -11.18
CA PHE A 43 -8.19 2.17 -9.82
C PHE A 43 -6.74 1.66 -9.73
N LEU A 44 -6.42 0.56 -10.40
CA LEU A 44 -5.06 0.01 -10.44
C LEU A 44 -4.09 0.95 -11.15
N LYS A 45 -4.51 1.60 -12.23
CA LYS A 45 -3.70 2.60 -12.93
C LYS A 45 -3.32 3.75 -12.01
N ILE A 46 -4.30 4.34 -11.31
CA ILE A 46 -4.07 5.42 -10.36
C ILE A 46 -3.20 4.95 -9.18
N ALA A 47 -3.42 3.72 -8.70
CA ALA A 47 -2.62 3.14 -7.63
C ALA A 47 -1.13 3.02 -8.02
N HIS A 48 -0.85 2.63 -9.27
CA HIS A 48 0.50 2.59 -9.82
C HIS A 48 1.10 3.98 -10.03
N GLU A 49 0.34 4.94 -10.54
CA GLU A 49 0.83 6.32 -10.72
C GLU A 49 1.21 6.98 -9.40
N ARG A 50 0.54 6.61 -8.30
CA ARG A 50 0.84 7.14 -6.96
C ARG A 50 1.94 6.40 -6.23
N GLU A 51 2.32 5.20 -6.67
CA GLU A 51 3.31 4.35 -6.00
C GLU A 51 4.65 5.07 -5.74
N PRO A 52 5.23 5.82 -6.69
CA PRO A 52 6.48 6.55 -6.45
C PRO A 52 6.41 7.59 -5.32
N GLY A 53 5.24 8.23 -5.16
CA GLY A 53 5.03 9.22 -4.10
C GLY A 53 5.00 8.59 -2.71
N PHE A 54 4.48 7.36 -2.60
CA PHE A 54 4.49 6.61 -1.34
C PHE A 54 5.86 5.99 -1.06
N ALA A 55 6.56 5.48 -2.09
CA ALA A 55 7.90 4.94 -1.96
C ALA A 55 8.93 6.00 -1.53
N ALA A 56 8.68 7.28 -1.84
CA ALA A 56 9.51 8.40 -1.40
C ALA A 56 9.38 8.70 0.11
N ASN A 57 8.35 8.20 0.80
CA ASN A 57 8.19 8.40 2.24
C ASN A 57 8.89 7.27 3.03
N PRO A 58 10.04 7.54 3.67
CA PRO A 58 10.80 6.51 4.37
C PRO A 58 10.09 5.96 5.61
N ALA A 59 9.05 6.64 6.10
CA ALA A 59 8.28 6.23 7.27
C ALA A 59 7.17 5.21 6.92
N ILE A 60 6.86 5.03 5.62
CA ILE A 60 6.02 3.94 5.12
C ILE A 60 6.93 2.77 4.79
N ILE A 61 6.90 1.73 5.63
CA ILE A 61 7.68 0.52 5.42
C ILE A 61 7.05 -0.30 4.29
N GLN A 62 5.72 -0.43 4.27
CA GLN A 62 4.99 -1.19 3.24
C GLN A 62 3.62 -0.59 2.99
N LYS A 63 3.14 -0.75 1.75
CA LYS A 63 1.77 -0.41 1.36
C LYS A 63 1.19 -1.49 0.47
N TYR A 64 -0.04 -1.88 0.77
CA TYR A 64 -0.82 -2.84 0.01
C TYR A 64 -2.15 -2.23 -0.43
N TYR A 65 -2.55 -2.55 -1.65
CA TYR A 65 -3.92 -2.34 -2.13
C TYR A 65 -4.65 -3.68 -2.09
N ILE A 66 -5.79 -3.71 -1.41
CA ILE A 66 -6.65 -4.90 -1.29
C ILE A 66 -7.98 -4.63 -2.00
N LYS A 67 -8.45 -5.58 -2.80
CA LYS A 67 -9.82 -5.56 -3.32
C LYS A 67 -10.72 -6.27 -2.31
N LEU A 68 -11.84 -5.65 -1.97
CA LEU A 68 -12.82 -6.25 -1.07
C LEU A 68 -13.89 -6.99 -1.89
N ASP A 69 -14.57 -7.96 -1.27
CA ASP A 69 -15.64 -8.74 -1.90
C ASP A 69 -16.92 -7.90 -2.15
N GLU A 70 -16.91 -6.63 -1.73
CA GLU A 70 -18.00 -5.68 -1.92
C GLU A 70 -17.73 -4.81 -3.15
N PRO A 71 -18.66 -4.73 -4.13
CA PRO A 71 -18.47 -3.95 -5.35
C PRO A 71 -18.15 -2.47 -5.09
N GLY A 72 -17.10 -1.97 -5.73
CA GLY A 72 -16.64 -0.58 -5.58
C GLY A 72 -15.92 -0.31 -4.27
N TYR A 73 -15.60 -1.33 -3.47
CA TYR A 73 -14.81 -1.19 -2.26
C TYR A 73 -13.41 -1.78 -2.40
N TYR A 74 -12.44 -1.01 -1.93
CA TYR A 74 -11.05 -1.39 -1.86
C TYR A 74 -10.53 -1.04 -0.47
N GLY A 75 -9.36 -1.57 -0.14
CA GLY A 75 -8.63 -1.15 1.04
C GLY A 75 -7.19 -0.79 0.73
N GLY A 76 -6.64 0.06 1.57
CA GLY A 76 -5.21 0.30 1.69
C GLY A 76 -4.73 -0.26 3.02
N VAL A 77 -3.67 -1.06 3.02
CA VAL A 77 -2.97 -1.46 4.24
C VAL A 77 -1.61 -0.78 4.22
N TYR A 78 -1.33 -0.01 5.25
CA TYR A 78 -0.07 0.71 5.42
C TYR A 78 0.63 0.18 6.66
N ILE A 79 1.91 -0.10 6.52
CA ILE A 79 2.80 -0.46 7.63
C ILE A 79 3.71 0.74 7.85
N TRP A 80 3.56 1.38 8.99
CA TRP A 80 4.30 2.57 9.39
C TRP A 80 5.44 2.21 10.33
N GLU A 81 6.52 2.99 10.25
CA GLU A 81 7.65 2.90 11.18
C GLU A 81 7.23 3.20 12.61
N SER A 82 6.42 4.25 12.84
CA SER A 82 5.92 4.61 14.16
C SER A 82 4.51 5.24 14.13
N ALA A 83 3.92 5.45 15.30
CA ALA A 83 2.64 6.16 15.43
C ALA A 83 2.74 7.65 15.05
N GLU A 84 3.89 8.28 15.33
CA GLU A 84 4.17 9.68 15.00
C GLU A 84 4.19 9.89 13.48
N ALA A 85 4.87 8.99 12.76
CA ALA A 85 4.90 9.00 11.29
C ALA A 85 3.50 8.97 10.66
N LEU A 86 2.60 8.13 11.21
CA LEU A 86 1.21 8.09 10.79
C LEU A 86 0.49 9.42 11.05
N GLN A 87 0.74 10.07 12.19
CA GLN A 87 0.11 11.35 12.52
C GLN A 87 0.61 12.48 11.62
N GLU A 88 1.91 12.55 11.36
CA GLU A 88 2.51 13.53 10.46
C GLU A 88 1.93 13.38 9.04
N PHE A 89 1.86 12.16 8.53
CA PHE A 89 1.28 11.90 7.21
C PHE A 89 -0.19 12.35 7.13
N LYS A 90 -1.00 12.05 8.15
CA LYS A 90 -2.41 12.48 8.23
C LYS A 90 -2.59 14.00 8.28
N GLN A 91 -1.60 14.75 8.74
CA GLN A 91 -1.65 16.21 8.78
C GLN A 91 -1.16 16.85 7.47
N SER A 92 -0.42 16.11 6.65
CA SER A 92 0.12 16.58 5.36
C SER A 92 -0.84 16.40 4.17
N GLU A 93 -1.87 15.57 4.33
CA GLU A 93 -2.95 15.32 3.36
C GLU A 93 -4.16 16.22 3.62
#